data_AF-A0A5N6NB97-F1
#
_entry.id   AF-A0A5N6NB97-F1
#
_cell.length_a   1.000
_cell.length_b   1.000
_cell.length_c   1.000
_cell.angle_alpha   90.00
_cell.angle_beta   90.00
_cell.angle_gamma   90.00
#
_symmetry.space_group_name_H-M   'P 1'
#
loop_
_entity.id
_entity.type
_entity.pdbx_description
1 polymer ?
#
loop_
_entity_poly.entity_id
_entity_poly.type
_entity_poly.pdbx_seq_one_letter_code
_entity_poly.pdbx_strand_id
1 'polypeptide(L)'
;MASNNNTPTALDKEQIFGMAEKEMEYRVELFNKLTQTCFAKCVEKRYKESELNMGENSCIDRCVSKYWQAVMNLSLKSQVLPFK
;
A
#
# COMPACT_ATOMS: atom_id res chain seq x y z
N MET A 1 20.18 34.89 -12.91
CA MET A 1 20.76 33.66 -13.47
C MET A 1 20.83 32.64 -12.35
N ALA A 2 20.20 31.48 -12.55
CA ALA A 2 20.10 30.40 -11.57
C ALA A 2 21.33 29.48 -11.65
N SER A 3 21.85 29.04 -10.50
CA SER A 3 22.40 27.70 -10.27
C SER A 3 22.92 27.57 -8.84
N ASN A 4 22.11 27.01 -7.94
CA ASN A 4 22.60 26.39 -6.71
C ASN A 4 22.94 24.94 -7.05
N ASN A 5 24.23 24.66 -7.29
CA ASN A 5 24.74 23.31 -7.45
C ASN A 5 24.86 22.62 -6.08
N ASN A 6 23.73 22.18 -5.53
CA ASN A 6 23.75 21.12 -4.51
C ASN A 6 23.81 19.79 -5.26
N THR A 7 25.03 19.37 -5.60
CA THR A 7 25.29 18.01 -6.08
C THR A 7 25.07 17.07 -4.90
N PRO A 8 24.08 16.16 -4.94
CA PRO A 8 23.90 15.18 -3.87
C PRO A 8 25.16 14.32 -3.80
N THR A 9 25.73 14.18 -2.60
CA THR A 9 26.90 13.32 -2.39
C THR A 9 26.52 11.87 -2.74
N ALA A 10 27.49 11.01 -3.09
CA ALA A 10 27.19 9.62 -3.48
C ALA A 10 26.37 8.85 -2.44
N LEU A 11 26.59 9.16 -1.15
CA LEU A 11 25.82 8.68 0.00
C LEU A 11 24.33 9.09 -0.06
N ASP A 12 24.03 10.32 -0.49
CA ASP A 12 22.65 10.79 -0.66
C ASP A 12 21.95 10.04 -1.80
N LYS A 13 22.64 9.74 -2.90
CA LYS A 13 22.06 8.96 -4.01
C LYS A 13 21.69 7.55 -3.57
N GLU A 14 22.59 6.83 -2.91
CA GLU A 14 22.31 5.48 -2.41
C GLU A 14 21.18 5.46 -1.38
N GLN A 15 21.11 6.45 -0.48
CA GLN A 15 19.96 6.60 0.43
C GLN A 15 18.65 6.92 -0.30
N ILE A 16 18.66 7.84 -1.26
CA ILE A 16 17.47 8.22 -2.03
C ILE A 16 16.95 7.03 -2.86
N PHE A 17 17.84 6.28 -3.50
CA PHE A 17 17.47 5.07 -4.23
C PHE A 17 16.95 3.98 -3.29
N GLY A 18 17.59 3.74 -2.14
CA GLY A 18 17.12 2.77 -1.16
C GLY A 18 15.77 3.13 -0.52
N MET A 19 15.46 4.42 -0.36
CA MET A 19 14.14 4.87 0.08
C MET A 19 13.08 4.67 -1.01
N ALA A 20 13.39 5.01 -2.27
CA ALA A 20 12.49 4.81 -3.40
C ALA A 20 12.17 3.32 -3.64
N GLU A 21 13.17 2.44 -3.49
CA GLU A 21 13.00 0.99 -3.58
C GLU A 21 12.05 0.47 -2.50
N LYS A 22 12.26 0.86 -1.24
CA LYS A 22 11.38 0.49 -0.12
C LYS A 22 9.95 0.99 -0.29
N GLU A 23 9.75 2.18 -0.84
CA GLU A 23 8.41 2.66 -1.16
C GLU A 23 7.72 1.80 -2.21
N MET A 24 8.46 1.32 -3.21
CA MET A 24 7.92 0.44 -4.24
C MET A 24 7.57 -0.93 -3.67
N GLU A 25 8.46 -1.54 -2.88
CA GLU A 25 8.21 -2.81 -2.19
C GLU A 25 7.00 -2.73 -1.27
N TYR A 26 6.88 -1.64 -0.50
CA TYR A 26 5.75 -1.41 0.39
C TYR A 26 4.42 -1.36 -0.37
N ARG A 27 4.38 -0.70 -1.55
CA ARG A 27 3.16 -0.64 -2.38
C ARG A 27 2.75 -2.03 -2.87
N VAL A 28 3.70 -2.87 -3.26
CA VAL A 28 3.44 -4.24 -3.69
C VAL A 28 2.91 -5.09 -2.54
N GLU A 29 3.58 -5.05 -1.37
CA GLU A 29 3.14 -5.78 -0.19
C GLU A 29 1.74 -5.35 0.26
N LEU A 30 1.46 -4.04 0.21
CA LEU A 30 0.16 -3.48 0.55
C LEU A 30 -0.95 -4.02 -0.36
N PHE A 31 -0.71 -4.06 -1.66
CA PHE A 31 -1.68 -4.59 -2.62
C PHE A 31 -1.96 -6.09 -2.39
N ASN A 32 -0.91 -6.87 -2.12
CA ASN A 32 -1.05 -8.29 -1.82
C ASN A 32 -1.90 -8.52 -0.56
N LYS A 33 -1.62 -7.76 0.52
CA LYS A 33 -2.39 -7.85 1.77
C LYS A 33 -3.83 -7.40 1.60
N LEU A 34 -4.07 -6.30 0.87
CA LEU A 34 -5.41 -5.82 0.53
C LEU A 34 -6.22 -6.90 -0.18
N THR A 35 -5.65 -7.49 -1.23
CA THR A 35 -6.32 -8.51 -2.05
C THR A 35 -6.68 -9.73 -1.21
N GLN A 36 -5.74 -10.29 -0.45
CA GLN A 36 -5.98 -11.44 0.42
C GLN A 36 -7.03 -11.14 1.49
N THR A 37 -6.97 -9.96 2.11
CA THR A 37 -7.90 -9.55 3.17
C THR A 37 -9.32 -9.42 2.64
N CYS A 38 -9.51 -8.73 1.51
CA CYS A 38 -10.84 -8.50 0.95
C CYS A 38 -11.42 -9.78 0.35
N PHE A 39 -10.60 -10.61 -0.31
CA PHE A 39 -11.04 -11.92 -0.78
C PHE A 39 -11.53 -12.80 0.38
N ALA A 40 -10.74 -12.91 1.47
CA ALA A 40 -11.14 -13.70 2.63
C ALA A 40 -12.37 -13.18 3.38
N LYS A 41 -12.67 -11.87 3.28
CA LYS A 41 -13.82 -11.24 3.95
C LYS A 41 -15.09 -11.26 3.11
N CYS A 42 -14.96 -11.18 1.79
CA CYS A 42 -16.09 -10.92 0.90
C CYS A 42 -16.45 -12.11 0.01
N VAL A 43 -15.54 -13.06 -0.22
CA VAL A 43 -15.78 -14.22 -1.07
C VAL A 43 -16.00 -15.45 -0.19
N GLU A 44 -17.12 -16.13 -0.40
CA GLU A 44 -17.50 -17.28 0.41
C GLU A 44 -16.67 -18.52 0.02
N LYS A 45 -16.23 -19.32 1.00
CA LYS A 45 -15.41 -20.53 0.74
C LYS A 45 -16.15 -21.61 -0.05
N ARG A 46 -17.48 -21.56 -0.05
CA ARG A 46 -18.34 -22.45 -0.84
C ARG A 46 -18.64 -21.76 -2.16
N TYR A 47 -17.69 -21.85 -3.08
CA TYR A 47 -17.84 -21.32 -4.44
C TYR A 47 -19.01 -22.00 -5.13
N LYS A 48 -20.12 -21.28 -5.28
CA LYS A 48 -21.31 -21.75 -6.02
C LYS A 48 -21.16 -21.51 -7.51
N GLU A 49 -20.48 -20.43 -7.89
CA GLU A 49 -20.32 -19.96 -9.26
C GLU A 49 -18.90 -19.40 -9.44
N SER A 50 -18.40 -19.41 -10.68
CA SER A 50 -17.05 -18.95 -11.02
C SER A 50 -16.92 -17.42 -11.05
N GLU A 51 -18.05 -16.71 -11.08
CA GLU A 51 -18.11 -15.25 -11.15
C GLU A 51 -18.52 -14.65 -9.80
N LEU A 52 -17.99 -13.46 -9.53
CA LEU A 52 -18.32 -12.70 -8.33
C LEU A 52 -19.76 -12.22 -8.42
N ASN A 53 -20.55 -12.58 -7.42
CA ASN A 53 -21.94 -12.18 -7.36
C ASN A 53 -22.04 -10.68 -7.00
N MET A 54 -23.17 -10.03 -7.29
CA MET A 54 -23.33 -8.59 -7.01
C MET A 54 -23.08 -8.20 -5.54
N GLY A 55 -23.39 -9.10 -4.61
CA GLY A 55 -23.11 -8.93 -3.19
C GLY A 55 -21.61 -8.96 -2.86
N GLU A 56 -20.84 -9.82 -3.52
CA GLU A 56 -19.40 -9.95 -3.33
C GLU A 56 -18.67 -8.74 -3.92
N ASN A 57 -19.04 -8.32 -5.13
CA ASN A 57 -18.51 -7.09 -5.75
C ASN A 57 -18.73 -5.87 -4.84
N SER A 58 -19.98 -5.67 -4.38
CA SER A 58 -20.31 -4.57 -3.49
C SER A 58 -19.63 -4.67 -2.11
N CYS A 59 -19.28 -5.87 -1.66
CA CYS A 59 -18.50 -6.06 -0.44
C CYS A 59 -17.03 -5.68 -0.67
N ILE A 60 -16.43 -6.09 -1.79
CA ILE A 60 -15.04 -5.79 -2.15
C ILE A 60 -14.81 -4.28 -2.19
N ASP A 61 -15.68 -3.50 -2.85
CA ASP A 61 -15.55 -2.04 -2.91
C ASP A 61 -15.51 -1.41 -1.50
N ARG A 62 -16.42 -1.84 -0.63
CA ARG A 62 -16.49 -1.39 0.77
C ARG A 62 -15.28 -1.85 1.58
N CYS A 63 -14.78 -3.05 1.32
CA CYS A 63 -13.60 -3.59 1.97
C CYS A 63 -12.35 -2.78 1.62
N VAL A 64 -12.13 -2.49 0.33
CA VAL A 64 -11.02 -1.67 -0.15
C VAL A 64 -11.06 -0.28 0.48
N SER A 65 -12.21 0.38 0.50
CA SER A 65 -12.37 1.69 1.14
C SER A 65 -12.00 1.67 2.64
N LYS A 66 -12.50 0.67 3.38
CA LYS A 66 -12.17 0.49 4.80
C LYS A 66 -10.69 0.14 5.04
N TYR A 67 -10.11 -0.67 4.17
CA TYR A 67 -8.71 -1.08 4.25
C TYR A 67 -7.80 0.14 4.08
N TRP A 68 -8.06 0.98 3.09
CA TRP A 68 -7.30 2.23 2.89
C TRP A 68 -7.43 3.18 4.08
N GLN A 69 -8.62 3.35 4.65
CA GLN A 69 -8.80 4.14 5.87
C GLN A 69 -7.96 3.59 7.03
N ALA A 70 -7.96 2.27 7.23
CA ALA A 70 -7.16 1.63 8.27
C ALA A 70 -5.65 1.80 8.03
N VAL A 71 -5.20 1.62 6.80
CA VAL A 71 -3.80 1.78 6.39
C VAL A 71 -3.35 3.23 6.54
N MET A 72 -4.13 4.21 6.10
CA MET A 72 -3.77 5.62 6.26
C MET A 72 -3.71 6.05 7.73
N ASN A 73 -4.65 5.60 8.55
CA ASN A 73 -4.65 5.85 9.99
C ASN A 73 -3.42 5.20 10.70
N LEU A 74 -2.95 4.05 10.21
CA LEU A 74 -1.74 3.39 10.70
C LEU A 74 -0.45 4.01 10.14
N SER A 75 -0.46 4.45 8.88
CA SER A 75 0.70 5.05 8.21
C SER A 75 1.05 6.41 8.84
N LEU A 76 0.05 7.17 9.32
CA LEU A 76 0.28 8.35 10.17
C LEU A 76 1.02 8.01 11.48
N LYS A 77 0.92 6.78 11.99
CA LYS A 77 1.68 6.34 13.17
C LYS A 77 3.08 5.81 12.82
N SER A 78 3.25 5.16 11.66
CA SER A 78 4.55 4.57 11.27
C SER A 78 5.49 5.56 10.58
N GLN A 79 4.98 6.52 9.80
CA GLN A 79 5.80 7.55 9.12
C GLN A 79 6.30 8.64 10.08
N VAL A 80 5.76 8.71 11.29
CA VAL A 80 6.28 9.55 12.39
C VAL A 80 7.41 8.84 13.17
N LEU A 81 7.66 7.55 12.93
CA LEU A 81 8.74 6.78 13.56
C LEU A 81 9.80 6.22 12.57
N PRO A 82 10.40 7.05 11.68
CA PRO A 82 11.74 6.76 11.18
C PRO A 82 12.84 7.56 11.89
N PHE A 83 12.56 8.24 13.01
CA PHE A 83 13.56 8.98 13.81
C PHE A 83 13.28 8.96 15.32
N LYS A 84 13.40 7.80 15.96
CA LYS A 84 13.87 7.76 17.35
C LYS A 84 14.97 6.72 17.50
#